data_AF-A0A6B3HQG8-F1
#
_entry.id   AF-A0A6B3HQG8-F1
#
_cell.length_a   1.000
_cell.length_b   1.000
_cell.length_c   1.000
_cell.angle_alpha   90.00
_cell.angle_beta   90.00
_cell.angle_gamma   90.00
#
_symmetry.space_group_name_H-M   'P 1'
#
loop_
_entity.id
_entity.type
_entity.pdbx_description
1 polymer ?
#
loop_
_entity_poly.entity_id
_entity_poly.type
_entity_poly.pdbx_seq_one_letter_code
_entity_poly.pdbx_strand_id
1 'polypeptide(L)' 'MALPQIDDPQKVAPKDARAMGALFFAQLQVLEEGTHEYQYARNTLIEMNLSLVQFAAKRFRNRGDGQMEDIIQV' A
#
# COMPACT_ATOMS: atom_id res chain seq x y z
N MET A 1 5.27 19.79 4.10
CA MET A 1 6.37 18.93 3.61
C MET A 1 5.86 18.22 2.37
N ALA A 2 6.63 18.19 1.29
CA ALA A 2 6.25 17.48 0.07
C ALA A 2 6.34 15.96 0.26
N LEU A 3 5.48 15.21 -0.42
CA LEU A 3 5.53 13.74 -0.44
C LEU A 3 6.84 13.26 -1.09
N PRO A 4 7.44 12.16 -0.58
CA PRO A 4 8.56 11.54 -1.25
C PRO A 4 8.11 11.00 -2.62
N GLN A 5 8.93 11.23 -3.64
CA GLN A 5 8.70 10.64 -4.96
C GLN A 5 9.17 9.18 -4.94
N ILE A 6 8.24 8.28 -5.23
CA ILE A 6 8.51 6.84 -5.34
C ILE A 6 8.46 6.43 -6.80
N ASP A 7 9.61 5.98 -7.32
CA ASP A 7 9.75 5.56 -8.72
C ASP A 7 9.02 4.24 -9.03
N ASP A 8 9.04 3.29 -8.09
CA ASP A 8 8.36 1.99 -8.23
C ASP A 8 7.74 1.56 -6.88
N PRO A 9 6.49 1.96 -6.60
CA PRO A 9 5.83 1.68 -5.33
C PRO A 9 5.66 0.18 -5.05
N GLN A 10 5.60 -0.66 -6.09
CA GLN A 10 5.43 -2.10 -5.96
C GLN A 10 6.73 -2.79 -5.49
N LYS A 11 7.89 -2.20 -5.76
CA LYS A 11 9.20 -2.72 -5.28
C LYS A 11 9.54 -2.30 -3.86
N VAL A 12 8.71 -1.48 -3.22
CA VAL A 12 8.93 -1.09 -1.81
C VAL A 12 8.78 -2.33 -0.92
N ALA A 13 9.79 -2.60 -0.09
CA ALA A 13 9.76 -3.73 0.80
C ALA A 13 8.58 -3.60 1.79
N PRO A 14 7.89 -4.69 2.19
CA PRO A 14 6.70 -4.61 3.03
C PRO A 14 6.90 -3.87 4.36
N LYS A 15 8.11 -3.91 4.94
CA LYS A 15 8.45 -3.19 6.16
C LYS A 15 8.47 -1.67 5.92
N ASP A 16 9.05 -1.26 4.79
CA ASP A 16 9.18 0.15 4.42
C ASP A 16 7.84 0.72 3.96
N ALA A 17 7.04 -0.07 3.24
CA ALA A 17 5.67 0.30 2.84
C ALA A 17 4.80 0.70 4.05
N ARG A 18 4.92 -0.01 5.17
CA ARG A 18 4.20 0.35 6.42
C ARG A 18 4.66 1.68 7.00
N ALA A 19 5.97 1.93 7.03
CA ALA A 19 6.53 3.17 7.57
C ALA A 19 6.21 4.38 6.67
N MET A 20 6.34 4.21 5.35
CA MET A 20 6.04 5.24 4.35
C MET A 20 4.55 5.53 4.29
N GLY A 21 3.70 4.51 4.43
CA GLY A 21 2.24 4.67 4.39
C GLY A 21 1.72 5.72 5.37
N ALA A 22 2.30 5.84 6.56
CA ALA A 22 1.91 6.86 7.55
C ALA A 22 2.07 8.30 7.01
N LEU A 23 3.12 8.56 6.24
CA LEU A 23 3.36 9.88 5.63
C LEU A 23 2.29 10.19 4.57
N PHE A 24 1.97 9.22 3.73
CA PHE A 24 0.97 9.38 2.68
C PHE A 24 -0.45 9.51 3.25
N PHE A 25 -0.80 8.74 4.28
CA PHE A 25 -2.09 8.89 4.96
C PHE A 25 -2.24 10.26 5.61
N ALA A 26 -1.18 10.79 6.25
CA ALA A 26 -1.20 12.14 6.81
C ALA A 26 -1.40 13.22 5.73
N GLN A 27 -0.88 13.01 4.52
CA GLN A 27 -1.08 13.94 3.40
C GLN A 27 -2.50 13.86 2.84
N LEU A 28 -3.09 12.67 2.71
CA LEU A 28 -4.50 12.53 2.29
C LEU A 28 -5.50 13.24 3.22
N GLN A 29 -5.15 13.48 4.48
CA GLN A 29 -6.00 14.23 5.42
C GLN A 29 -6.06 15.73 5.11
N VAL A 30 -5.08 16.28 4.40
CA VAL A 30 -4.95 17.72 4.15
C VAL A 30 -5.05 18.09 2.67
N LEU A 31 -4.82 17.12 1.77
CA LEU A 31 -4.94 17.31 0.33
C LEU A 31 -6.41 17.34 -0.08
N GLU A 32 -6.75 18.25 -0.99
CA GLU A 32 -8.10 18.35 -1.56
C GLU A 32 -8.34 17.21 -2.56
N GLU A 33 -9.50 16.56 -2.45
CA GLU A 33 -9.91 15.52 -3.39
C GLU A 33 -10.03 16.05 -4.82
N GLY A 34 -9.58 15.25 -5.79
CA GLY A 34 -9.57 15.63 -7.20
C GLY A 34 -8.27 16.31 -7.66
N THR A 35 -7.42 16.77 -6.75
CA THR A 35 -6.08 17.32 -7.09
C THR A 35 -5.12 16.22 -7.56
N HIS A 36 -4.08 16.63 -8.30
CA HIS A 36 -3.05 15.70 -8.77
C HIS A 36 -2.27 15.10 -7.60
N GLU A 37 -2.00 15.90 -6.58
CA GLU A 37 -1.30 15.51 -5.37
C GLU A 37 -2.10 14.48 -4.56
N TYR A 38 -3.41 14.67 -4.43
CA TYR A 38 -4.29 13.68 -3.78
C TYR A 38 -4.28 12.36 -4.56
N GLN A 39 -4.40 12.43 -5.89
CA GLN A 39 -4.38 11.24 -6.74
C GLN A 39 -3.03 10.51 -6.64
N TYR A 40 -1.92 11.24 -6.66
CA TYR A 40 -0.59 10.68 -6.46
C TYR A 40 -0.51 9.96 -5.11
N ALA A 41 -0.88 10.63 -4.02
CA ALA A 41 -0.79 10.08 -2.69
C ALA A 41 -1.61 8.77 -2.55
N ARG A 42 -2.83 8.78 -3.06
CA ARG A 42 -3.74 7.62 -3.05
C ARG A 42 -3.20 6.46 -3.90
N ASN A 43 -2.78 6.73 -5.14
CA ASN A 43 -2.32 5.68 -6.05
C ASN A 43 -1.03 5.03 -5.53
N THR A 44 -0.09 5.83 -5.04
CA THR A 44 1.15 5.31 -4.44
C THR A 44 0.86 4.45 -3.21
N LEU A 45 -0.11 4.83 -2.35
CA LEU A 45 -0.55 4.01 -1.23
C LEU A 45 -1.14 2.66 -1.67
N ILE A 46 -1.97 2.65 -2.72
CA ILE A 46 -2.57 1.42 -3.25
C ILE A 46 -1.47 0.47 -3.74
N GLU A 47 -0.55 0.97 -4.56
CA GLU A 47 0.52 0.16 -5.13
C GLU A 47 1.50 -0.37 -4.07
N MET A 48 1.88 0.44 -3.08
CA MET A 48 2.71 -0.02 -1.97
C MET A 48 2.02 -1.12 -1.13
N ASN A 49 0.71 -0.99 -0.91
CA ASN A 49 -0.03 -1.96 -0.10
C ASN A 49 -0.30 -3.26 -0.85
N LEU A 50 -0.30 -3.26 -2.19
CA LEU A 50 -0.41 -4.51 -2.97
C LEU A 50 0.71 -5.49 -2.61
N SER A 51 1.95 -5.01 -2.51
CA SER A 51 3.10 -5.83 -2.12
C SER A 51 2.97 -6.36 -0.68
N LEU A 52 2.39 -5.56 0.22
CA LEU A 52 2.10 -5.97 1.59
C LEU A 52 1.03 -7.06 1.66
N VAL A 53 -0.07 -6.91 0.90
CA VAL A 53 -1.16 -7.89 0.81
C VAL A 53 -0.63 -9.20 0.25
N GLN A 54 0.16 -9.16 -0.84
CA GLN A 54 0.77 -10.36 -1.42
C GLN A 54 1.71 -11.06 -0.43
N PHE A 55 2.52 -10.32 0.32
CA PHE A 55 3.39 -10.86 1.36
C PHE A 55 2.58 -11.53 2.48
N ALA A 56 1.55 -10.85 2.99
CA ALA A 56 0.68 -11.39 4.03
C ALA A 56 -0.04 -12.66 3.56
N ALA A 57 -0.65 -12.64 2.37
CA ALA A 57 -1.33 -13.79 1.78
C ALA A 57 -0.42 -15.02 1.64
N LYS A 58 0.84 -14.84 1.19
CA LYS A 58 1.84 -15.93 1.14
C LYS A 58 2.12 -16.52 2.52
N ARG A 59 2.25 -15.69 3.56
CA ARG A 59 2.51 -16.13 4.95
C ARG A 59 1.32 -16.88 5.55
N PHE A 60 0.09 -16.46 5.25
CA PHE A 60 -1.14 -17.12 5.69
C PHE A 60 -1.33 -18.48 5.03
N ARG A 61 -1.07 -18.61 3.72
CA ARG A 61 -1.08 -19.92 3.02
C ARG A 61 -0.11 -20.93 3.62
N ASN A 62 1.06 -20.48 4.08
CA ASN A 62 2.05 -21.35 4.72
C ASN A 62 1.71 -21.72 6.18
N ARG A 63 0.57 -21.27 6.73
CA ARG A 63 0.17 -21.49 8.14
C ARG A 63 -1.12 -22.29 8.34
N GLY A 64 -1.92 -22.54 7.30
CA GLY A 64 -3.25 -23.14 7.45
C GLY A 64 -3.46 -24.39 6.60
N ASP A 65 -3.84 -25.48 7.25
CA ASP A 65 -4.52 -26.62 6.64
C ASP A 65 -5.75 -26.15 5.85
N GLY A 66 -5.61 -26.03 4.53
CA GLY A 66 -6.68 -26.29 3.56
C GLY A 66 -7.91 -25.37 3.47
N GLN A 67 -8.02 -24.24 4.20
CA GLN A 67 -9.20 -23.37 4.08
C GLN A 67 -8.83 -21.89 4.02
N MET A 68 -8.79 -21.29 2.83
CA MET A 68 -10.00 -20.71 2.19
C MET A 68 -9.60 -19.71 1.09
N GLU A 69 -10.40 -19.72 0.04
CA GLU A 69 -10.45 -18.77 -1.09
C GLU A 69 -10.82 -17.35 -0.62
N ASP A 70 -10.54 -16.33 -1.46
CA ASP A 70 -10.78 -14.89 -1.30
C ASP A 70 -9.86 -14.06 -0.38
N ILE A 71 -8.61 -13.85 -0.81
CA ILE A 71 -7.72 -12.78 -0.27
C ILE A 71 -7.39 -11.69 -1.31
N ILE A 72 -7.86 -11.79 -2.56
CA ILE A 72 -7.62 -10.76 -3.57
C ILE A 72 -8.92 -10.44 -4.29
N GLN A 73 -9.70 -9.54 -3.70
CA GLN A 73 -10.59 -8.68 -4.47
C GLN A 73 -10.23 -7.23 -4.14
N VAL A 74 -9.70 -6.54 -5.16
CA VAL A 74 -9.47 -5.10 -5.23
C VAL A 74 -10.04 -4.60 -6.55
#